data_AF-A0A4U5NQM8-F1
#
_entry.id   AF-A0A4U5NQM8-F1
#
_cell.length_a   1.000
_cell.length_b   1.000
_cell.length_c   1.000
_cell.angle_alpha   90.00
_cell.angle_beta   90.00
_cell.angle_gamma   90.00
#
_symmetry.space_group_name_H-M   'P 1'
#
loop_
_entity.id
_entity.type
_entity.pdbx_description
1 polymer ?
#
loop_
_entity_poly.entity_id
_entity_poly.type
_entity_poly.pdbx_seq_one_letter_code
_entity_poly.pdbx_strand_id
1 'polypeptide(L)'
;MATKSKIWFIGGTGYIGKFIVEASAKAGHPTSVLVRDSTLSNPGKSNVIDNFKNLGGHVPPVSYPIFSLLVGPGDLFDHESLVKAIKQVDVVISTVGHAQLVEQGRIIAAIKEAGNVKVFIS
;
A
#
# COMPACT_ATOMS: atom_id res chain seq x y z
N MET A 1 -17.14 18.26 -2.90
CA MET A 1 -16.45 17.24 -2.07
C MET A 1 -15.00 17.20 -2.49
N ALA A 2 -14.04 17.18 -1.56
CA ALA A 2 -12.63 17.06 -1.91
C ALA A 2 -12.36 15.70 -2.59
N THR A 3 -11.65 15.70 -3.70
CA THR A 3 -11.26 14.47 -4.41
C THR A 3 -10.34 13.63 -3.52
N LYS A 4 -10.69 12.37 -3.29
CA LYS A 4 -9.90 11.45 -2.46
C LYS A 4 -8.70 10.94 -3.26
N SER A 5 -7.51 11.10 -2.71
CA SER A 5 -6.28 10.56 -3.29
C SER A 5 -6.26 9.04 -3.22
N LYS A 6 -5.77 8.39 -4.28
CA LYS A 6 -5.44 6.97 -4.27
C LYS A 6 -4.11 6.78 -3.54
N ILE A 7 -4.09 5.97 -2.49
CA ILE A 7 -2.94 5.83 -1.60
C ILE A 7 -2.39 4.40 -1.69
N TRP A 8 -1.08 4.29 -1.87
CA TRP A 8 -0.37 3.01 -1.81
C TRP A 8 0.53 2.93 -0.58
N PHE A 9 0.35 1.86 0.19
CA PHE A 9 1.10 1.60 1.42
C PHE A 9 2.15 0.51 1.25
N ILE A 10 3.36 0.79 1.72
CA ILE A 10 4.47 -0.16 1.81
C ILE A 10 4.78 -0.40 3.28
N GLY A 11 4.87 -1.66 3.70
CA GLY A 11 5.01 -2.02 5.12
C GLY A 11 3.71 -1.92 5.94
N GLY A 12 2.55 -1.85 5.26
CA GLY A 12 1.25 -1.64 5.90
C GLY A 12 0.82 -2.72 6.90
N THR A 13 1.45 -3.90 6.91
CA THR A 13 1.21 -4.95 7.92
C THR A 13 2.12 -4.83 9.16
N GLY A 14 2.98 -3.81 9.20
CA GLY A 14 3.88 -3.49 10.30
C GLY A 14 3.17 -2.98 11.56
N TYR A 15 3.96 -2.67 12.60
CA TYR A 15 3.42 -2.24 13.89
C TYR A 15 2.55 -0.98 13.79
N ILE A 16 3.09 0.08 13.14
CA ILE A 16 2.35 1.33 12.92
C ILE A 16 1.54 1.30 11.62
N GLY A 17 2.07 0.65 10.57
CA GLY A 17 1.46 0.60 9.24
C GLY A 17 0.00 0.14 9.27
N LYS A 18 -0.32 -0.85 10.13
CA LYS A 18 -1.69 -1.40 10.21
C LYS A 18 -2.74 -0.36 10.59
N PHE A 19 -2.40 0.55 11.49
CA PHE A 19 -3.31 1.60 11.95
C PHE A 19 -3.47 2.70 10.91
N ILE A 20 -2.38 3.04 10.20
CA ILE A 20 -2.42 4.08 9.16
C ILE A 20 -3.24 3.61 7.94
N VAL A 21 -3.08 2.35 7.53
CA VAL A 21 -3.89 1.73 6.47
C VAL A 21 -5.37 1.77 6.84
N GLU A 22 -5.71 1.36 8.06
CA GLU A 22 -7.10 1.36 8.54
C GLU A 22 -7.68 2.77 8.58
N ALA A 23 -6.91 3.75 9.06
CA ALA A 23 -7.33 5.15 9.07
C ALA A 23 -7.57 5.70 7.65
N SER A 24 -6.70 5.37 6.69
CA SER A 24 -6.85 5.73 5.27
C SER A 24 -8.15 5.18 4.68
N ALA A 25 -8.41 3.89 4.90
CA ALA A 25 -9.62 3.22 4.43
C ALA A 25 -10.88 3.84 5.07
N LYS A 26 -10.88 4.03 6.40
CA LYS A 26 -11.99 4.67 7.13
C LYS A 26 -12.23 6.13 6.71
N ALA A 27 -11.19 6.83 6.30
CA ALA A 27 -11.29 8.19 5.75
C ALA A 27 -11.80 8.21 4.30
N GLY A 28 -12.08 7.05 3.68
CA GLY A 28 -12.66 6.92 2.34
C GLY A 28 -11.65 7.12 1.21
N HIS A 29 -10.35 6.97 1.48
CA HIS A 29 -9.34 6.96 0.42
C HIS A 29 -9.30 5.58 -0.25
N PRO A 30 -9.28 5.50 -1.60
CA PRO A 30 -8.92 4.26 -2.28
C PRO A 30 -7.53 3.82 -1.81
N THR A 31 -7.47 2.70 -1.10
CA THR A 31 -6.29 2.30 -0.32
C THR A 31 -5.78 0.95 -0.81
N SER A 32 -4.52 0.92 -1.24
CA SER A 32 -3.84 -0.30 -1.67
C SER A 32 -2.66 -0.59 -0.75
N VAL A 33 -2.42 -1.85 -0.41
CA VAL A 33 -1.31 -2.25 0.48
C VAL A 33 -0.46 -3.30 -0.21
N LEU A 34 0.86 -3.10 -0.21
CA LEU A 34 1.82 -4.11 -0.65
C LEU A 34 2.00 -5.15 0.46
N VAL A 35 1.72 -6.42 0.13
CA VAL A 35 1.89 -7.56 1.04
C VAL A 35 2.74 -8.63 0.36
N ARG A 36 3.80 -9.07 1.04
CA ARG A 36 4.70 -10.13 0.55
C ARG A 36 4.07 -11.50 0.76
N ASP A 37 4.44 -12.48 -0.07
CA ASP A 37 3.98 -13.87 0.11
C ASP A 37 4.35 -14.45 1.49
N SER A 38 5.54 -14.12 1.99
CA SER A 38 5.97 -14.48 3.35
C SER A 38 5.13 -13.87 4.47
N THR A 39 4.43 -12.77 4.19
CA THR A 39 3.49 -12.14 5.14
C THR A 39 2.15 -12.85 5.12
N LEU A 40 1.71 -13.37 3.97
CA LEU A 40 0.46 -14.14 3.84
C LEU A 40 0.54 -15.49 4.54
N SER A 41 1.71 -16.13 4.52
CA SER A 41 1.95 -17.40 5.22
C SER A 41 2.27 -17.24 6.71
N ASN A 42 2.37 -16.01 7.22
CA ASN A 42 2.70 -15.76 8.62
C ASN A 42 1.44 -15.75 9.51
N PRO A 43 1.26 -16.72 10.42
CA PRO A 43 0.09 -16.78 11.30
C PRO A 43 -0.01 -15.59 12.25
N GLY A 44 1.10 -14.92 12.60
CA GLY A 44 1.10 -13.69 13.40
C GLY A 44 0.58 -12.45 12.66
N LYS A 45 0.36 -12.54 11.34
CA LYS A 45 -0.12 -11.44 10.47
C LYS A 45 -1.52 -11.69 9.89
N SER A 46 -2.07 -12.91 10.02
CA SER A 46 -3.37 -13.30 9.49
C SER A 46 -4.49 -12.34 9.92
N ASN A 47 -4.56 -12.02 11.22
CA ASN A 47 -5.59 -11.14 11.75
C ASN A 47 -5.58 -9.74 11.12
N VAL A 48 -4.39 -9.20 10.82
CA VAL A 48 -4.27 -7.89 10.14
C VAL A 48 -4.74 -8.00 8.69
N ILE A 49 -4.40 -9.09 8.01
CA ILE A 49 -4.78 -9.34 6.62
C ILE A 49 -6.29 -9.55 6.50
N ASP A 50 -6.90 -10.25 7.45
CA ASP A 50 -8.35 -10.47 7.46
C ASP A 50 -9.11 -9.19 7.81
N ASN A 51 -8.59 -8.38 8.74
CA ASN A 51 -9.11 -7.03 9.00
C ASN A 51 -9.11 -6.18 7.73
N PHE A 52 -8.00 -6.18 7.00
CA PHE A 52 -7.85 -5.47 5.73
C PHE A 52 -8.86 -5.93 4.65
N LYS A 53 -9.07 -7.24 4.51
CA LYS A 53 -10.11 -7.78 3.61
C LYS A 53 -11.51 -7.31 4.02
N ASN A 54 -11.82 -7.31 5.32
CA ASN A 54 -13.13 -6.90 5.84
C ASN A 54 -13.40 -5.39 5.67
N LEU A 55 -12.36 -4.55 5.76
CA LEU A 55 -12.44 -3.12 5.47
C LEU A 55 -12.82 -2.85 4.00
N GLY A 56 -12.41 -3.73 3.08
CA GLY A 56 -12.84 -3.68 1.67
C GLY A 56 -14.32 -4.01 1.45
N GLY A 57 -14.96 -4.74 2.38
CA GLY A 57 -16.36 -5.16 2.29
C GLY A 57 -17.39 -4.14 2.80
N HIS A 58 -16.97 -3.10 3.53
CA HIS A 58 -17.87 -2.11 4.15
C HIS A 58 -18.05 -0.82 3.34
N VAL A 59 -17.66 -0.82 2.06
CA VAL A 59 -17.76 0.36 1.20
C VAL A 59 -18.83 0.10 0.13
N PRO A 60 -19.88 0.95 0.02
CA PRO A 60 -20.99 0.74 -0.91
C PRO A 60 -20.51 0.61 -2.37
N PRO A 61 -21.34 0.04 -3.27
CA PRO A 61 -20.95 -0.30 -4.64
C PRO A 61 -20.61 0.98 -5.43
N VAL A 62 -19.34 1.36 -5.37
CA VAL A 62 -18.69 2.29 -6.29
C VAL A 62 -17.76 1.43 -7.13
N SER A 63 -17.77 1.65 -8.44
CA SER A 63 -17.32 0.75 -9.51
C SER A 63 -15.83 0.35 -9.56
N TYR A 64 -15.07 0.44 -8.47
CA TYR A 64 -13.68 -0.02 -8.36
C TYR A 64 -13.40 -0.52 -6.93
N PRO A 65 -12.62 -1.60 -6.74
CA PRO A 65 -12.34 -2.12 -5.40
C PRO A 65 -11.62 -1.06 -4.54
N ILE A 66 -12.25 -0.66 -3.43
CA ILE A 66 -11.76 0.39 -2.51
C ILE A 66 -10.54 -0.09 -1.70
N PHE A 67 -10.31 -1.41 -1.69
CA PHE A 67 -9.16 -2.07 -1.10
C PHE A 67 -8.57 -3.08 -2.08
N SER A 68 -7.32 -2.87 -2.52
CA SER A 68 -6.59 -3.85 -3.34
C SER A 68 -5.40 -4.38 -2.53
N LEU A 69 -5.51 -5.65 -2.15
CA LEU A 69 -4.39 -6.44 -1.64
C LEU A 69 -3.61 -6.93 -2.86
N LEU A 70 -2.52 -6.23 -3.22
CA LEU A 70 -1.62 -6.75 -4.23
C LEU A 70 -0.83 -7.90 -3.61
N VAL A 71 -1.30 -9.11 -3.91
CA VAL A 71 -0.58 -10.37 -3.71
C VAL A 71 -0.07 -10.79 -5.09
N GLY A 72 1.22 -10.67 -5.30
CA GLY A 72 1.90 -11.05 -6.52
C GLY A 72 3.38 -10.74 -6.37
N PRO A 73 4.25 -11.24 -7.27
CA PRO A 73 5.72 -11.19 -7.16
C PRO A 73 6.32 -9.78 -7.33
N GLY A 74 5.59 -8.73 -6.94
CA GLY A 74 6.08 -7.36 -6.74
C GLY A 74 6.98 -7.32 -5.52
N ASP A 75 8.07 -8.04 -5.61
CA ASP A 75 9.21 -7.83 -4.74
C ASP A 75 9.63 -6.36 -4.89
N LEU A 76 10.13 -5.73 -3.83
CA LEU A 76 10.78 -4.41 -3.91
C LEU A 76 12.05 -4.44 -4.79
N PHE A 77 12.32 -5.57 -5.44
CA PHE A 77 13.45 -5.88 -6.29
C PHE A 77 13.08 -5.85 -7.78
N ASP A 78 11.79 -5.86 -8.15
CA ASP A 78 11.36 -5.64 -9.53
C ASP A 78 10.94 -4.18 -9.75
N HIS A 79 11.85 -3.40 -10.34
CA HIS A 79 11.67 -1.96 -10.54
C HIS A 79 10.52 -1.64 -11.50
N GLU A 80 10.32 -2.43 -12.56
CA GLU A 80 9.24 -2.18 -13.52
C GLU A 80 7.85 -2.35 -12.90
N SER A 81 7.64 -3.41 -12.12
CA SER A 81 6.37 -3.62 -11.42
C SER A 81 6.11 -2.52 -10.41
N LEU A 82 7.16 -2.04 -9.72
CA LEU A 82 7.09 -0.92 -8.79
C LEU A 82 6.62 0.36 -9.49
N VAL A 83 7.23 0.71 -10.63
CA VAL A 83 6.83 1.87 -11.46
C VAL A 83 5.39 1.73 -11.97
N LYS A 84 5.01 0.55 -12.47
CA LYS A 84 3.65 0.27 -12.95
C LYS A 84 2.60 0.43 -11.86
N ALA A 85 2.89 -0.01 -10.63
CA ALA A 85 2.01 0.17 -9.48
C ALA A 85 1.91 1.65 -9.06
N ILE A 86 3.05 2.35 -9.00
CA ILE A 86 3.09 3.77 -8.61
C ILE A 86 2.32 4.66 -9.60
N LYS A 87 2.35 4.35 -10.90
CA LYS A 87 1.58 5.08 -11.93
C LYS A 87 0.07 5.07 -11.70
N GLN A 88 -0.45 4.17 -10.87
CA GLN A 88 -1.88 4.04 -10.60
C GLN A 88 -2.35 4.84 -9.38
N VAL A 89 -1.44 5.43 -8.61
CA VAL A 89 -1.73 6.08 -7.33
C VAL A 89 -1.26 7.53 -7.26
N ASP A 90 -1.86 8.32 -6.37
CA ASP A 90 -1.50 9.74 -6.19
C ASP A 90 -0.46 9.93 -5.07
N VAL A 91 -0.49 9.04 -4.06
CA VAL A 91 0.29 9.16 -2.83
C VAL A 91 0.89 7.81 -2.50
N VAL A 92 2.16 7.83 -2.05
CA VAL A 92 2.86 6.64 -1.56
C VAL A 92 3.23 6.88 -0.10
N ILE A 93 2.88 5.94 0.78
CA ILE A 93 3.22 5.97 2.21
C ILE A 93 4.02 4.73 2.56
N SER A 94 5.28 4.92 2.94
CA SER A 94 6.15 3.88 3.44
C SER A 94 6.12 3.87 4.97
N THR A 95 5.94 2.69 5.54
CA THR A 95 5.97 2.42 6.99
C THR A 95 6.93 1.28 7.31
N VAL A 96 7.91 1.07 6.43
CA VAL A 96 8.95 0.05 6.59
C VAL A 96 9.86 0.40 7.77
N GLY A 97 10.34 -0.61 8.48
CA GLY A 97 11.26 -0.41 9.60
C GLY A 97 12.66 -0.01 9.14
N HIS A 98 13.46 0.51 10.08
CA HIS A 98 14.85 0.96 9.84
C HIS A 98 15.74 -0.10 9.15
N ALA A 99 15.49 -1.39 9.38
CA ALA A 99 16.24 -2.47 8.75
C ALA A 99 16.08 -2.53 7.21
N GLN A 100 15.08 -1.82 6.65
CA GLN A 100 14.74 -1.81 5.23
C GLN A 100 14.96 -0.45 4.56
N LEU A 101 15.77 0.43 5.17
CA LEU A 101 16.12 1.73 4.57
C LEU A 101 16.73 1.60 3.16
N VAL A 102 17.48 0.53 2.89
CA VAL A 102 18.02 0.25 1.55
C VAL A 102 16.91 0.06 0.51
N GLU A 103 15.76 -0.49 0.91
CA GLU A 103 14.60 -0.65 0.03
C GLU A 103 13.91 0.70 -0.28
N GLN A 104 14.07 1.72 0.58
CA GLN A 104 13.50 3.06 0.33
C GLN A 104 14.13 3.75 -0.88
N GLY A 105 15.43 3.53 -1.13
CA GLY A 105 16.09 4.09 -2.32
C GLY A 105 15.44 3.66 -3.63
N ARG A 106 14.95 2.41 -3.69
CA ARG A 106 14.26 1.87 -4.87
C ARG A 106 12.86 2.45 -5.04
N ILE A 107 12.13 2.61 -3.93
CA ILE A 107 10.82 3.28 -3.93
C ILE A 107 10.98 4.70 -4.48
N ILE A 108 11.96 5.45 -4.00
CA ILE A 108 12.22 6.81 -4.47
C ILE A 108 12.58 6.83 -5.96
N ALA A 109 13.43 5.91 -6.42
CA ALA A 109 13.78 5.81 -7.84
C ALA A 109 12.55 5.55 -8.72
N ALA A 110 11.70 4.61 -8.33
CA ALA A 110 10.49 4.28 -9.08
C ALA A 110 9.44 5.42 -9.02
N ILE A 111 9.33 6.14 -7.90
CA ILE A 111 8.49 7.34 -7.78
C ILE A 111 8.95 8.42 -8.77
N LYS A 112 10.26 8.67 -8.83
CA LYS A 112 10.83 9.66 -9.76
C LYS A 112 10.54 9.30 -11.21
N GLU A 113 10.66 8.03 -11.57
CA GLU A 113 10.38 7.55 -12.92
C GLU A 113 8.89 7.59 -13.27
N ALA A 114 8.02 7.26 -12.32
CA ALA A 114 6.57 7.27 -12.53
C ALA A 114 6.03 8.70 -12.74
N GLY A 115 6.58 9.69 -12.04
CA GLY A 115 6.34 11.13 -12.27
C GLY A 115 4.95 11.64 -11.88
N ASN A 116 4.07 10.79 -11.35
CA ASN A 116 2.67 11.13 -11.04
C ASN A 116 2.36 11.27 -9.53
N VAL A 117 3.31 10.92 -8.65
CA VAL A 117 3.11 10.96 -7.19
C VAL A 117 3.18 12.40 -6.68
N LYS A 118 2.15 12.83 -5.97
CA LYS A 118 2.01 14.18 -5.40
C LYS A 118 2.71 14.30 -4.05
N VAL A 119 2.64 13.25 -3.25
CA VAL A 119 3.20 13.21 -1.89
C VAL A 119 3.81 11.84 -1.63
N PHE A 120 5.02 11.82 -1.08
CA PHE A 120 5.68 10.64 -0.56
C PHE A 120 5.97 10.84 0.93
N ILE A 121 5.52 9.89 1.77
CA ILE A 121 5.76 9.87 3.22
C ILE A 121 6.56 8.62 3.54
N SER A 122 7.60 8.74 4.38
CA SER A 122 8.48 7.64 4.75
C SER A 122 8.87 7.64 6.22
#